data_AF-K1SU26-F1
#
_entry.id   AF-K1SU26-F1
#
_cell.length_a   1.000
_cell.length_b   1.000
_cell.length_c   1.000
_cell.angle_alpha   90.00
_cell.angle_beta   90.00
_cell.angle_gamma   90.00
#
_symmetry.space_group_name_H-M   'P 1'
#
loop_
_entity.id
_entity.type
_entity.pdbx_description
1 polymer ?
#
loop_
_entity_poly.entity_id
_entity_poly.type
_entity_poly.pdbx_seq_one_letter_code
_entity_poly.pdbx_strand_id
1 'polypeptide(L)' 'MIQTNAFDYINVLDRAADAAWQRNEAISNNIANVDTPGYKRQDVAFESVLQQAL' A
#
# COMPACT_ATOMS: atom_id res chain seq x y z
N MET A 1 27.60 5.32 18.70
CA MET A 1 26.82 5.38 17.44
C MET A 1 25.89 4.16 17.37
N ILE A 2 24.80 4.17 18.15
CA ILE A 2 23.76 3.12 18.19
C ILE A 2 22.41 3.83 18.28
N GLN A 3 22.00 4.53 17.22
CA GLN A 3 20.65 5.14 17.17
C GLN A 3 19.98 5.05 15.79
N THR A 4 20.67 4.60 14.73
CA THR A 4 20.15 4.69 13.35
C THR A 4 19.08 3.63 13.02
N ASN A 5 19.18 2.41 13.56
CA ASN A 5 18.36 1.28 13.09
C ASN A 5 16.87 1.32 13.49
N ALA A 6 16.52 2.03 14.56
CA ALA A 6 15.13 2.09 15.03
C ALA A 6 14.27 3.02 14.15
N PHE A 7 14.85 4.12 13.67
CA PHE A 7 14.15 5.07 12.80
C PHE A 7 13.90 4.50 11.40
N ASP A 8 14.84 3.75 10.85
CA ASP A 8 14.65 3.06 9.57
C ASP A 8 13.51 2.03 9.64
N TYR A 9 13.42 1.30 10.75
CA TYR A 9 12.35 0.31 10.95
C TYR A 9 10.96 0.96 11.08
N ILE A 10 10.88 2.10 11.77
CA ILE A 10 9.64 2.88 11.88
C ILE A 10 9.21 3.39 10.50
N ASN A 11 10.14 3.90 9.69
CA ASN A 11 9.84 4.37 8.33
C ASN A 11 9.34 3.25 7.41
N VAL A 12 9.89 2.03 7.51
CA VAL A 12 9.43 0.88 6.73
C VAL A 12 8.03 0.44 7.17
N LEU A 13 7.77 0.40 8.48
CA LEU A 13 6.44 0.05 9.01
C LEU A 13 5.38 1.07 8.62
N ASP A 14 5.70 2.36 8.65
CA ASP A 14 4.81 3.46 8.25
C ASP A 14 4.45 3.35 6.76
N ARG A 15 5.46 3.18 5.90
CA ARG A 15 5.24 2.97 4.45
C ARG A 15 4.47 1.68 4.14
N ALA A 16 4.70 0.62 4.91
CA ALA A 16 3.95 -0.62 4.77
C ALA A 16 2.47 -0.44 5.17
N ALA A 17 2.21 0.34 6.23
CA ALA A 17 0.85 0.68 6.66
C ALA A 17 0.12 1.53 5.62
N ASP A 18 0.79 2.55 5.06
CA ASP A 18 0.26 3.38 3.98
C ASP A 18 -0.07 2.55 2.74
N ALA A 19 0.83 1.65 2.34
CA ALA A 19 0.60 0.76 1.19
C ALA A 19 -0.56 -0.22 1.45
N ALA A 20 -0.67 -0.75 2.67
CA ALA A 20 -1.79 -1.60 3.07
C ALA A 20 -3.13 -0.84 3.03
N TRP A 21 -3.13 0.43 3.46
CA TRP A 21 -4.30 1.31 3.37
C TRP A 21 -4.73 1.55 1.93
N GLN A 22 -3.81 1.95 1.05
CA GLN A 22 -4.08 2.16 -0.37
C GLN A 22 -4.63 0.90 -1.05
N ARG A 23 -4.07 -0.27 -0.72
CA ARG A 23 -4.59 -1.55 -1.21
C ARG A 23 -6.01 -1.80 -0.75
N ASN A 24 -6.32 -1.52 0.51
CA ASN A 24 -7.67 -1.69 1.04
C ASN A 24 -8.68 -0.73 0.38
N GLU A 25 -8.27 0.50 0.11
CA GLU A 25 -9.07 1.46 -0.63
C GLU A 25 -9.35 0.98 -2.06
N ALA A 26 -8.34 0.51 -2.79
CA ALA A 26 -8.53 -0.04 -4.14
C ALA A 26 -9.46 -1.26 -4.14
N ILE A 27 -9.32 -2.17 -3.17
CA ILE A 27 -10.23 -3.32 -3.00
C ILE A 27 -11.65 -2.83 -2.72
N SER A 28 -11.83 -1.89 -1.80
CA SER A 28 -13.13 -1.33 -1.44
C SER A 28 -13.80 -0.66 -2.64
N ASN A 29 -13.05 0.13 -3.41
CA ASN A 29 -13.53 0.75 -4.65
C ASN A 29 -13.92 -0.29 -5.69
N ASN A 30 -13.15 -1.37 -5.84
CA ASN A 30 -13.48 -2.44 -6.78
C ASN A 30 -14.74 -3.19 -6.36
N ILE A 31 -14.93 -3.46 -5.08
CA ILE A 31 -16.14 -4.12 -4.55
C ILE A 31 -17.34 -3.20 -4.75
N ALA A 32 -17.22 -1.91 -4.40
CA ALA A 32 -18.30 -0.94 -4.53
C ALA A 32 -18.75 -0.73 -5.98
N ASN A 33 -17.84 -0.87 -6.95
CA ASN A 33 -18.12 -0.67 -8.37
C ASN A 33 -18.22 -1.98 -9.18
N VAL A 34 -18.32 -3.14 -8.53
CA VAL A 34 -18.34 -4.45 -9.22
C VAL A 34 -19.51 -4.57 -10.21
N ASP A 35 -20.65 -3.97 -9.89
CA ASP A 35 -21.86 -3.99 -10.72
C ASP A 35 -21.95 -2.80 -11.68
N THR A 36 -20.94 -1.92 -11.70
CA THR A 36 -20.92 -0.74 -12.58
C THR A 36 -20.47 -1.14 -13.98
N PRO A 37 -21.34 -1.05 -15.02
CA PRO A 37 -20.97 -1.44 -16.37
C PRO A 37 -19.77 -0.62 -16.89
N GLY A 38 -18.73 -1.32 -17.33
CA GLY A 38 -17.52 -0.69 -17.87
C GLY A 38 -16.47 -0.26 -16.83
N TYR A 39 -16.70 -0.51 -15.53
CA TYR A 39 -15.70 -0.24 -14.50
C TYR A 39 -14.46 -1.14 -14.66
N LYS A 40 -13.27 -0.55 -14.55
CA LYS A 40 -11.99 -1.26 -14.61
C LYS A 40 -11.42 -1.37 -13.21
N ARG A 41 -11.06 -2.59 -12.81
CA ARG A 41 -10.45 -2.85 -11.49
C ARG A 41 -9.17 -2.04 -11.33
N GLN A 42 -9.02 -1.44 -10.16
CA GLN A 42 -7.79 -0.79 -9.71
C GLN A 42 -6.96 -1.80 -8.93
N ASP A 43 -5.68 -1.92 -9.23
CA ASP A 43 -4.77 -2.82 -8.50
C ASP A 43 -3.57 -2.02 -8.01
N VAL A 44 -3.15 -2.28 -6.77
CA VAL A 44 -2.03 -1.57 -6.14
C VAL A 44 -0.83 -2.51 -6.14
N ALA A 45 0.24 -2.11 -6.82
CA ALA A 45 1.48 -2.89 -6.93
C ALA A 45 2.31 -2.83 -5.64
N PHE A 46 1.82 -3.47 -4.57
CA PHE A 46 2.42 -3.47 -3.23
C PHE A 46 3.92 -3.82 -3.24
N GLU A 47 4.34 -4.83 -4.01
CA GLU A 47 5.75 -5.25 -4.11
C GLU A 47 6.66 -4.14 -4.61
N SER A 48 6.20 -3.33 -5.57
CA SER A 48 6.99 -2.22 -6.12
C SER A 48 7.20 -1.11 -5.09
N VAL A 49 6.18 -0.79 -4.30
CA VAL A 49 6.25 0.24 -3.25
C VAL A 49 7.15 -0.22 -2.10
N LEU A 50 7.06 -1.50 -1.71
CA LEU A 50 7.91 -2.08 -0.67
C LEU A 50 9.37 -2.14 -1.12
N GLN A 51 9.65 -2.56 -2.36
CA GLN A 51 11.02 -2.56 -2.91
C GLN A 51 11.63 -1.17 -3.04
N GLN A 52 10.83 -0.14 -3.29
CA GLN A 52 11.32 1.24 -3.38
C GLN A 52 11.57 1.87 -2.00
N ALA A 53 11.01 1.27 -0.95
CA ALA A 53 11.14 1.73 0.43
C ALA A 53 12.27 1.06 1.22
N LEU A 54 12.77 -0.08 0.74
CA LEU A 54 13.95 -0.82 1.24
C LEU A 54 15.22 -0.36 0.52
#